data_AF-A0A0Q4X7P9-F1
#
_entry.id   AF-A0A0Q4X7P9-F1
#
_cell.length_a   1.000
_cell.length_b   1.000
_cell.length_c   1.000
_cell.angle_alpha   90.00
_cell.angle_beta   90.00
_cell.angle_gamma   90.00
#
_symmetry.space_group_name_H-M   'P 1'
#
loop_
_entity.id
_entity.type
_entity.pdbx_description
1 polymer ?
#
loop_
_entity_poly.entity_id
_entity_poly.type
_entity_poly.pdbx_seq_one_letter_code
_entity_poly.pdbx_strand_id
1 'polypeptide(L)'
;MTKLSRSPAALLLATILPLCCTAPASALNSDVAALHASWRGCLHRNFDLQVLVTSRTLAVESAVKSCRASEAAYLAALSTSPLVDDEDVSRVRPALIQRAKGWLLQKASGTRPL
;
A
#
# COMPACT_ATOMS: atom_id res chain seq x y z
N MET A 1 39.89 41.91 27.13
CA MET A 1 38.54 42.00 27.71
C MET A 1 37.65 40.97 27.04
N THR A 2 37.25 39.96 27.79
CA THR A 2 36.34 38.87 27.43
C THR A 2 34.89 39.37 27.40
N LYS A 3 34.14 39.05 26.34
CA LYS A 3 32.68 38.91 26.40
C LYS A 3 32.24 37.74 25.52
N LEU A 4 31.98 36.60 26.16
CA LEU A 4 31.07 35.56 25.68
C LEU A 4 29.62 36.05 25.86
N SER A 5 28.80 35.91 24.83
CA SER A 5 27.33 35.80 24.91
C SER A 5 26.80 35.65 23.49
N ARG A 6 25.83 34.80 23.15
CA ARG A 6 25.11 33.72 23.82
C ARG A 6 24.39 33.05 22.63
N SER A 7 24.72 31.80 22.31
CA SER A 7 24.01 31.07 21.25
C SER A 7 22.53 30.89 21.63
N PRO A 8 21.60 31.11 20.71
CA PRO A 8 20.39 30.32 20.65
C PRO A 8 20.68 29.13 19.73
N ALA A 9 21.17 28.05 20.32
CA ALA A 9 20.93 26.72 19.77
C ALA A 9 19.45 26.42 20.00
N ALA A 10 18.61 26.61 18.99
CA ALA A 10 17.29 26.02 18.90
C ALA A 10 16.73 26.25 17.50
N LEU A 11 16.05 25.23 16.97
CA LEU A 11 15.18 25.27 15.78
C LEU A 11 15.82 25.09 14.41
N LEU A 12 16.61 24.03 14.22
CA LEU A 12 16.58 23.29 12.95
C LEU A 12 16.66 21.78 13.25
N LEU A 13 15.69 21.30 14.05
CA LEU A 13 15.49 19.87 14.26
C LEU A 13 14.21 19.43 13.54
N ALA A 14 14.38 18.50 12.62
CA ALA A 14 13.42 17.45 12.27
C ALA A 14 12.05 17.89 11.74
N THR A 15 11.96 18.04 10.42
CA THR A 15 10.75 17.67 9.67
C THR A 15 11.09 16.65 8.60
N ILE A 16 11.69 15.53 9.02
CA ILE A 16 11.49 14.27 8.29
C ILE A 16 10.07 13.84 8.63
N LEU A 17 9.10 14.31 7.85
CA LEU A 17 7.74 13.80 7.92
C LEU A 17 7.80 12.38 7.35
N PRO A 18 7.60 11.30 8.13
CA PRO A 18 7.25 10.06 7.50
C PRO A 18 5.88 10.32 6.90
N LEU A 19 5.79 10.24 5.57
CA LEU A 19 4.51 10.17 4.87
C LEU A 19 3.87 8.83 5.24
N CYS A 20 3.46 8.72 6.50
CA CYS A 20 2.60 7.69 6.99
C CYS A 20 1.26 8.00 6.34
N CYS A 21 0.90 7.18 5.36
CA CYS A 21 -0.39 7.19 4.71
C CYS A 21 -1.49 7.10 5.78
N THR A 22 -1.91 8.23 6.32
CA THR A 22 -3.19 8.37 6.99
C THR A 22 -4.22 8.19 5.89
N ALA A 23 -4.68 6.96 5.71
CA ALA A 23 -5.84 6.67 4.90
C ALA A 23 -6.97 7.56 5.42
N PRO A 24 -7.62 8.37 4.57
CA PRO A 24 -8.72 9.19 5.03
C PRO A 24 -9.85 8.25 5.46
N ALA A 25 -10.45 8.61 6.60
CA ALA A 25 -11.62 8.00 7.17
C ALA A 25 -12.73 7.89 6.12
N SER A 26 -13.30 6.69 6.02
CA SER A 26 -14.65 6.36 5.55
C SER A 26 -15.36 7.46 4.77
N ALA A 27 -15.00 7.61 3.49
CA ALA A 27 -15.84 8.35 2.55
C ALA A 27 -17.08 7.52 2.29
N LEU A 28 -18.24 8.00 2.76
CA LEU A 28 -19.57 7.38 2.67
C LEU A 28 -20.08 7.16 1.22
N ASN A 29 -19.25 7.43 0.20
CA ASN A 29 -19.46 7.15 -1.22
C ASN A 29 -18.12 6.81 -1.88
N SER A 30 -17.33 5.92 -1.27
CA SER A 30 -16.09 5.47 -1.89
C SER A 30 -16.40 4.62 -3.12
N ASP A 31 -16.10 5.15 -4.30
CA ASP A 31 -16.17 4.39 -5.55
C ASP A 31 -15.30 3.13 -5.40
N VAL A 32 -15.93 1.96 -5.44
CA VAL A 32 -15.29 0.65 -5.35
C VAL A 32 -14.18 0.52 -6.40
N ALA A 33 -14.36 1.13 -7.58
CA ALA A 33 -13.34 1.15 -8.62
C ALA A 33 -12.10 1.96 -8.20
N ALA A 34 -12.28 3.10 -7.53
CA ALA A 34 -11.19 3.91 -7.00
C ALA A 34 -10.42 3.17 -5.90
N LEU A 35 -11.14 2.47 -5.00
CA LEU A 35 -10.50 1.65 -3.97
C LEU A 35 -9.73 0.47 -4.57
N HIS A 36 -10.30 -0.22 -5.56
CA HIS A 36 -9.60 -1.28 -6.30
C HIS A 36 -8.35 -0.75 -7.00
N ALA A 37 -8.42 0.42 -7.66
CA ALA A 37 -7.28 1.06 -8.28
C ALA A 37 -6.20 1.45 -7.24
N SER A 38 -6.60 1.95 -6.08
CA SER A 38 -5.69 2.31 -4.98
C SER A 38 -4.91 1.10 -4.46
N TRP A 39 -5.60 -0.04 -4.27
CA TRP A 39 -5.00 -1.29 -3.84
C TRP A 39 -4.04 -1.84 -4.91
N ARG A 40 -4.45 -1.86 -6.19
CA ARG A 40 -3.55 -2.23 -7.30
C ARG A 40 -2.32 -1.34 -7.39
N GLY A 41 -2.48 -0.03 -7.20
CA GLY A 41 -1.38 0.93 -7.16
C GLY A 41 -0.42 0.66 -6.00
N CYS A 42 -0.94 0.34 -4.81
CA CYS A 42 -0.12 -0.04 -3.66
C CYS A 42 0.71 -1.29 -3.96
N LEU A 43 0.09 -2.34 -4.52
CA LEU A 43 0.76 -3.59 -4.85
C LEU A 43 1.92 -3.38 -5.81
N HIS A 44 1.69 -2.65 -6.91
CA HIS A 44 2.74 -2.38 -7.89
C HIS A 44 3.89 -1.57 -7.29
N ARG A 45 3.61 -0.50 -6.56
CA ARG A 45 4.66 0.34 -5.95
C ARG A 45 5.53 -0.46 -4.97
N ASN A 46 4.91 -1.21 -4.06
CA ASN A 46 5.67 -2.01 -3.09
C ASN A 46 6.42 -3.16 -3.75
N PHE A 47 5.85 -3.79 -4.77
CA PHE A 47 6.53 -4.83 -5.54
C PHE A 47 7.76 -4.26 -6.25
N ASP A 48 7.61 -3.14 -6.97
CA ASP A 48 8.69 -2.50 -7.72
C ASP A 48 9.84 -2.06 -6.79
N LEU A 49 9.54 -1.63 -5.56
CA LEU A 49 10.57 -1.33 -4.55
C LEU A 49 11.27 -2.60 -4.05
N GLN A 50 10.52 -3.67 -3.79
CA GLN A 50 11.08 -4.88 -3.17
C GLN A 50 11.88 -5.74 -4.15
N VAL A 51 11.55 -5.75 -5.45
CA VAL A 51 12.34 -6.52 -6.44
C VAL A 51 13.77 -6.00 -6.60
N LEU A 52 14.07 -4.78 -6.13
CA LEU A 52 15.43 -4.23 -6.12
C LEU A 52 16.32 -4.84 -5.04
N VAL A 53 15.74 -5.41 -3.98
CA VAL A 53 16.47 -5.82 -2.76
C VAL A 53 16.20 -7.25 -2.32
N THR A 54 15.25 -7.94 -2.96
CA THR A 54 14.91 -9.33 -2.61
C THR A 54 14.50 -10.15 -3.84
N SER A 55 14.29 -11.45 -3.65
CA SER A 55 13.80 -12.32 -4.71
C SER A 55 12.39 -11.95 -5.12
N ARG A 56 12.03 -12.23 -6.37
CA ARG A 56 10.72 -11.90 -6.91
C ARG A 56 9.56 -12.46 -6.09
N THR A 57 9.67 -13.71 -5.64
CA THR A 57 8.65 -14.36 -4.81
C THR A 57 8.50 -13.65 -3.47
N LEU A 58 9.61 -13.29 -2.81
CA LEU A 58 9.57 -12.54 -1.55
C LEU A 58 9.03 -11.12 -1.73
N ALA A 59 9.34 -10.46 -2.87
CA ALA A 59 8.79 -9.16 -3.21
C ALA A 59 7.26 -9.19 -3.37
N VAL A 60 6.71 -10.25 -3.98
CA VAL A 60 5.26 -10.46 -4.08
C VAL A 60 4.63 -10.58 -2.68
N GLU A 61 5.17 -11.44 -1.82
CA GLU A 61 4.63 -11.62 -0.47
C GLU A 61 4.74 -10.34 0.36
N SER A 62 5.86 -9.63 0.24
CA SER A 62 6.04 -8.34 0.91
C SER A 62 5.04 -7.29 0.41
N ALA A 63 4.79 -7.20 -0.90
CA ALA A 63 3.84 -6.24 -1.44
C ALA A 63 2.41 -6.50 -0.94
N VAL A 64 1.99 -7.77 -0.95
CA VAL A 64 0.68 -8.18 -0.39
C VAL A 64 0.60 -7.82 1.10
N LYS A 65 1.65 -8.11 1.87
CA LYS A 65 1.69 -7.79 3.30
C LYS A 65 1.60 -6.28 3.56
N SER A 66 2.36 -5.47 2.83
CA SER A 66 2.39 -4.01 3.00
C SER A 66 1.06 -3.34 2.62
N CYS A 67 0.27 -3.95 1.72
CA CYS A 67 -0.95 -3.36 1.18
C CYS A 67 -2.25 -3.82 1.85
N ARG A 68 -2.17 -4.53 2.99
CA ARG A 68 -3.35 -5.04 3.72
C ARG A 68 -4.38 -3.97 4.10
N ALA A 69 -3.95 -2.75 4.44
CA ALA A 69 -4.89 -1.68 4.77
C ALA A 69 -5.73 -1.25 3.57
N SER A 70 -5.10 -1.07 2.40
CA SER A 70 -5.81 -0.74 1.16
C SER A 70 -6.70 -1.89 0.67
N GLU A 71 -6.28 -3.13 0.89
CA GLU A 71 -7.11 -4.32 0.63
C GLU A 71 -8.36 -4.32 1.51
N ALA A 72 -8.19 -4.09 2.82
CA ALA A 72 -9.30 -4.06 3.77
C ALA A 72 -10.32 -2.97 3.42
N ALA A 73 -9.87 -1.78 3.01
CA ALA A 73 -10.76 -0.71 2.58
C ALA A 73 -11.57 -1.08 1.32
N TYR A 74 -10.91 -1.69 0.33
CA TYR A 74 -11.58 -2.20 -0.88
C TYR A 74 -12.61 -3.28 -0.55
N LEU A 75 -12.26 -4.24 0.29
CA LEU A 75 -13.14 -5.34 0.66
C LEU A 75 -14.31 -4.89 1.52
N ALA A 76 -14.10 -3.94 2.44
CA ALA A 76 -15.18 -3.34 3.22
C ALA A 76 -16.17 -2.57 2.33
N ALA A 77 -15.69 -1.88 1.29
CA ALA A 77 -16.57 -1.24 0.33
C ALA A 77 -17.38 -2.27 -0.49
N LEU A 78 -16.80 -3.43 -0.82
CA LEU A 78 -17.54 -4.50 -1.50
C LEU A 78 -18.68 -5.06 -0.63
N SER A 79 -18.49 -5.25 0.67
CA SER A 79 -19.53 -5.77 1.57
C SER A 79 -20.64 -4.76 1.91
N THR A 80 -20.53 -3.51 1.43
CA THR A 80 -21.67 -2.57 1.43
C THR A 80 -22.69 -2.87 0.32
N SER A 81 -22.34 -3.72 -0.65
CA SER A 81 -23.25 -4.17 -1.69
C SER A 81 -24.32 -5.10 -1.12
N PRO A 82 -25.61 -4.92 -1.44
CA PRO A 82 -26.68 -5.83 -1.01
C PRO A 82 -26.51 -7.29 -1.46
N LEU A 83 -25.60 -7.54 -2.42
CA LEU A 83 -25.36 -8.85 -3.03
C LEU A 83 -24.18 -9.61 -2.42
N VAL A 84 -23.40 -8.98 -1.55
CA VAL A 84 -22.15 -9.54 -1.03
C VAL A 84 -22.04 -9.20 0.45
N ASP A 85 -21.99 -10.20 1.31
CA ASP A 85 -21.76 -10.01 2.74
C ASP A 85 -20.28 -10.23 3.14
N ASP A 86 -19.97 -10.05 4.43
CA ASP A 86 -18.60 -10.20 4.94
C ASP A 86 -18.08 -11.66 4.87
N GLU A 87 -18.97 -12.66 4.88
CA GLU A 87 -18.62 -14.07 4.74
C GLU A 87 -18.25 -14.38 3.29
N ASP A 88 -19.01 -13.85 2.32
CA ASP A 88 -18.68 -13.92 0.89
C ASP A 88 -17.32 -13.28 0.61
N VAL A 89 -17.07 -12.09 1.16
CA VAL A 89 -15.78 -11.41 1.06
C VAL A 89 -14.66 -12.27 1.64
N SER A 90 -14.86 -12.86 2.82
CA SER A 90 -13.86 -13.70 3.49
C SER A 90 -13.54 -14.96 2.68
N ARG A 91 -14.54 -15.55 2.03
CA ARG A 91 -14.41 -16.71 1.15
C ARG A 91 -13.66 -16.40 -0.15
N VAL A 92 -13.90 -15.22 -0.72
CA VAL A 92 -13.30 -14.80 -2.01
C VAL A 92 -11.90 -14.22 -1.82
N ARG A 93 -11.59 -13.63 -0.66
CA ARG A 93 -10.29 -13.00 -0.37
C ARG A 93 -9.08 -13.86 -0.76
N PRO A 94 -8.97 -15.16 -0.41
CA PRO A 94 -7.83 -15.98 -0.80
C PRO A 94 -7.63 -16.03 -2.32
N ALA A 95 -8.70 -16.21 -3.09
CA ALA A 95 -8.65 -16.23 -4.55
C ALA A 95 -8.27 -14.85 -5.14
N LEU A 96 -8.78 -13.78 -4.54
CA LEU A 96 -8.42 -12.41 -4.89
C LEU A 96 -6.91 -12.17 -4.70
N ILE A 97 -6.35 -12.59 -3.56
CA ILE A 97 -4.92 -12.48 -3.28
C ILE A 97 -4.10 -13.30 -4.28
N GLN A 98 -4.49 -14.55 -4.58
CA GLN A 98 -3.77 -15.36 -5.57
C GLN A 98 -3.75 -14.69 -6.95
N ARG A 99 -4.88 -14.11 -7.38
CA ARG A 99 -4.94 -13.34 -8.62
C ARG A 99 -4.02 -12.12 -8.60
N ALA A 100 -3.98 -11.38 -7.49
CA ALA A 100 -3.08 -10.25 -7.32
C ALA A 100 -1.60 -10.65 -7.42
N LYS A 101 -1.21 -11.77 -6.80
CA LYS A 101 0.14 -12.34 -6.93
C LYS A 101 0.46 -12.66 -8.39
N GLY A 102 -0.49 -13.26 -9.11
CA GLY A 102 -0.37 -13.56 -10.54
C GLY A 102 -0.15 -12.31 -11.41
N TRP A 103 -0.76 -11.17 -11.10
CA TRP A 103 -0.52 -9.92 -11.83
C TRP A 103 0.92 -9.42 -11.67
N LEU A 104 1.46 -9.44 -10.45
CA LEU A 104 2.84 -9.03 -10.15
C LEU A 104 3.87 -9.94 -10.83
N LEU A 105 3.58 -11.25 -10.86
CA LEU A 105 4.42 -12.25 -11.53
C LEU A 105 4.30 -12.23 -13.06
N GLN A 106 3.29 -11.61 -13.63
CA GLN A 106 3.23 -11.38 -15.08
C GLN A 106 3.93 -10.09 -15.48
N LYS A 107 3.74 -8.99 -14.72
CA LYS A 107 4.34 -7.68 -15.00
C LYS A 107 5.86 -7.74 -15.19
N ALA A 108 6.59 -8.28 -14.21
CA ALA A 108 8.06 -8.33 -14.29
C ALA A 108 8.59 -9.33 -15.34
N SER A 109 7.74 -10.13 -15.99
CA SER A 109 8.14 -10.96 -17.13
C SER A 109 8.11 -10.15 -18.44
N GLY A 110 7.31 -9.07 -18.50
CA GLY A 110 7.25 -8.16 -19.65
C GLY A 110 8.31 -7.05 -19.66
N THR A 111 9.03 -6.83 -18.55
CA THR A 111 10.06 -5.77 -18.42
C THR A 111 11.49 -6.28 -18.65
N ARG A 112 11.67 -7.44 -19.28
CA ARG A 112 13.00 -7.93 -19.69
C ARG A 112 13.25 -7.51 -21.15
N PRO A 113 14.14 -6.54 -21.44
CA PRO A 113 14.65 -6.37 -22.79
C PRO A 113 15.54 -7.59 -23.09
N LEU A 114 15.41 -8.14 -24.30
CA LEU A 114 16.36 -9.11 -24.87
C LEU A 114 17.72 -8.45 -25.12
#